data_AF-A0A333U5A3-F1
#
_entry.id   AF-A0A333U5A3-F1
#
_cell.length_a   1.000
_cell.length_b   1.000
_cell.length_c   1.000
_cell.angle_alpha   90.00
_cell.angle_beta   90.00
_cell.angle_gamma   90.00
#
_symmetry.space_group_name_H-M   'P 1'
#
loop_
_entity.id
_entity.type
_entity.pdbx_description
1 polymer ?
#
loop_
_entity_poly.entity_id
_entity_poly.type
_entity_poly.pdbx_seq_one_letter_code
_entity_poly.pdbx_strand_id
1 'polypeptide(L)'
;MLKGFIAGIAVANAFEWVAHKYILHGVHRAGQPRYSPVPKSMESHWAHHREVRKQQFHDDCYVEGVGNWRTKNELISLAVVATVSSAIFYPFSKGMALAAWYSAGNYYYIHRRAHLEPDWAKRKIPWHYDHHMNSNQDANWCVTKPWFDYVMGTRVVSSADLKEQNPLGIRLPTVLARPLSQVVEKIFPAKWVEKKEQPKLVSDVSAIEGAA
;
A
#
# COMPACT_ATOMS: atom_id res chain seq x y z
N MET A 1 -3.49 -9.16 27.88
CA MET A 1 -4.38 -8.86 26.74
C MET A 1 -3.86 -7.71 25.88
N LEU A 2 -3.76 -6.48 26.39
CA LEU A 2 -3.39 -5.29 25.61
C LEU A 2 -2.00 -5.35 24.92
N LYS A 3 -0.94 -5.73 25.65
CA LYS A 3 0.42 -5.84 25.07
C LYS A 3 0.45 -6.79 23.86
N GLY A 4 -0.23 -7.93 23.98
CA GLY A 4 -0.38 -8.89 22.89
C GLY A 4 -1.17 -8.33 21.72
N PHE A 5 -2.22 -7.55 21.97
CA PHE A 5 -2.98 -6.90 20.91
C PHE A 5 -2.12 -5.89 20.12
N ILE A 6 -1.34 -5.05 20.81
CA ILE A 6 -0.44 -4.08 20.17
C ILE A 6 0.64 -4.80 19.34
N ALA A 7 1.26 -5.86 19.89
CA ALA A 7 2.21 -6.68 19.15
C ALA A 7 1.56 -7.34 17.92
N GLY A 8 0.32 -7.81 18.06
CA GLY A 8 -0.44 -8.40 16.96
C GLY A 8 -0.73 -7.42 15.83
N ILE A 9 -1.00 -6.14 16.13
CA ILE A 9 -1.16 -5.09 15.09
C ILE A 9 0.16 -4.88 14.33
N ALA A 10 1.29 -4.82 15.03
CA ALA A 10 2.60 -4.67 14.39
C ALA A 10 2.92 -5.86 13.47
N VAL A 11 2.64 -7.08 13.93
CA VAL A 11 2.77 -8.31 13.13
C VAL A 11 1.82 -8.30 11.92
N ALA A 12 0.58 -7.84 12.08
CA ALA A 12 -0.38 -7.75 10.99
C ALA A 12 0.06 -6.75 9.91
N ASN A 13 0.63 -5.60 10.27
CA ASN A 13 1.18 -4.64 9.30
C ASN A 13 2.43 -5.20 8.58
N ALA A 14 3.27 -5.96 9.28
CA ALA A 14 4.36 -6.71 8.65
C ALA A 14 3.84 -7.72 7.63
N PHE A 15 2.81 -8.49 8.01
CA PHE A 15 2.18 -9.46 7.13
C PHE A 15 1.50 -8.78 5.94
N GLU A 16 0.84 -7.64 6.14
CA GLU A 16 0.26 -6.82 5.06
C GLU A 16 1.30 -6.50 4.00
N TRP A 17 2.49 -6.00 4.41
CA TRP A 17 3.60 -5.74 3.49
C TRP A 17 4.05 -6.99 2.73
N VAL A 18 4.24 -8.11 3.43
CA VAL A 18 4.69 -9.39 2.84
C VAL A 18 3.66 -9.92 1.85
N ALA A 19 2.39 -9.99 2.25
CA ALA A 19 1.31 -10.50 1.43
C ALA A 19 1.10 -9.62 0.19
N HIS A 20 1.09 -8.30 0.37
CA HIS A 20 0.88 -7.39 -0.75
C HIS A 20 2.01 -7.50 -1.78
N LYS A 21 3.27 -7.55 -1.34
CA LYS A 21 4.41 -7.69 -2.23
C LYS A 21 4.49 -9.07 -2.91
N TYR A 22 4.44 -10.15 -2.14
CA TYR A 22 4.79 -11.48 -2.63
C TYR A 22 3.59 -12.33 -3.07
N ILE A 23 2.40 -12.06 -2.53
CA ILE A 23 1.18 -12.81 -2.87
C ILE A 23 0.34 -12.01 -3.87
N LEU A 24 0.10 -10.73 -3.61
CA LEU A 24 -0.81 -9.93 -4.43
C LEU A 24 -0.13 -9.33 -5.68
N HIS A 25 1.07 -8.78 -5.55
CA HIS A 25 1.86 -8.35 -6.72
C HIS A 25 2.65 -9.49 -7.34
N GLY A 26 3.17 -10.39 -6.52
CA GLY A 26 3.99 -11.51 -6.96
C GLY A 26 5.44 -11.12 -7.28
N VAL A 27 6.30 -12.13 -7.32
CA VAL A 27 7.75 -11.97 -7.55
C VAL A 27 8.06 -11.90 -9.04
N HIS A 28 8.81 -10.87 -9.45
CA HIS A 28 9.32 -10.77 -10.81
C HIS A 28 10.31 -11.89 -11.12
N ARG A 29 10.21 -12.46 -12.33
CA ARG A 29 11.10 -13.50 -12.83
C ARG A 29 11.52 -13.15 -14.25
N ALA A 30 12.83 -13.11 -14.50
CA ALA A 30 13.36 -12.70 -15.81
C ALA A 30 12.80 -13.60 -16.93
N GLY A 31 12.22 -13.00 -17.96
CA GLY A 31 11.61 -13.71 -19.09
C GLY A 31 10.36 -14.53 -18.76
N GLN A 32 9.77 -14.37 -17.57
CA GLN A 32 8.61 -15.14 -17.11
C GLN A 32 7.55 -14.23 -16.48
N PRO A 33 6.27 -14.66 -16.46
CA PRO A 33 5.25 -13.98 -15.67
C PRO A 33 5.61 -13.96 -14.17
N ARG A 34 5.07 -12.97 -13.44
CA ARG A 34 5.21 -12.91 -11.98
C ARG A 34 4.71 -14.19 -11.32
N TYR A 35 5.38 -14.60 -10.26
CA TYR A 35 4.98 -15.76 -9.46
C TYR A 35 4.26 -15.34 -8.18
N SER A 36 3.15 -16.00 -7.88
CA SER A 36 2.47 -15.93 -6.59
C SER A 36 2.06 -17.33 -6.15
N PRO A 37 2.18 -17.67 -4.86
CA PRO A 37 1.63 -18.91 -4.32
C PRO A 37 0.09 -18.93 -4.31
N VAL A 38 -0.58 -17.78 -4.53
CA VAL A 38 -2.03 -17.66 -4.63
C VAL A 38 -2.40 -16.92 -5.93
N PRO A 39 -2.31 -17.58 -7.11
CA PRO A 39 -2.45 -16.92 -8.41
C PRO A 39 -3.76 -16.14 -8.58
N LYS A 40 -4.87 -16.65 -8.04
CA LYS A 40 -6.18 -15.99 -8.11
C LYS A 40 -6.23 -14.66 -7.35
N SER A 41 -5.54 -14.56 -6.21
CA SER A 41 -5.44 -13.30 -5.48
C SER A 41 -4.53 -12.31 -6.20
N MET A 42 -3.45 -12.79 -6.83
CA MET A 42 -2.62 -11.95 -7.70
C MET A 42 -3.41 -11.42 -8.91
N GLU A 43 -4.18 -12.27 -9.57
CA GLU A 43 -5.05 -11.89 -10.70
C GLU A 43 -6.06 -10.82 -10.30
N SER A 44 -6.77 -11.04 -9.18
CA SER A 44 -7.73 -10.08 -8.62
C SER A 44 -7.06 -8.75 -8.31
N HIS A 45 -5.85 -8.77 -7.74
CA HIS A 45 -5.13 -7.58 -7.33
C HIS A 45 -4.60 -6.76 -8.52
N TRP A 46 -4.03 -7.41 -9.52
CA TRP A 46 -3.62 -6.72 -10.75
C TRP A 46 -4.82 -6.17 -11.53
N ALA A 47 -5.97 -6.86 -11.52
CA ALA A 47 -7.21 -6.31 -12.07
C ALA A 47 -7.65 -5.06 -11.33
N HIS A 48 -7.63 -5.09 -9.99
CA HIS A 48 -7.89 -3.93 -9.15
C HIS A 48 -6.97 -2.75 -9.50
N HIS A 49 -5.64 -2.95 -9.60
CA HIS A 49 -4.72 -1.89 -10.04
C HIS A 49 -5.07 -1.29 -11.40
N ARG A 50 -5.45 -2.12 -12.38
CA ARG A 50 -5.81 -1.64 -13.72
C ARG A 50 -7.05 -0.75 -13.68
N GLU A 51 -8.10 -1.17 -12.98
CA GLU A 51 -9.35 -0.41 -12.90
C GLU A 51 -9.16 0.88 -12.08
N VAL A 52 -8.50 0.81 -10.93
CA VAL A 52 -8.19 1.97 -10.08
C VAL A 52 -7.44 3.06 -10.85
N ARG A 53 -6.47 2.70 -11.70
CA ARG A 53 -5.74 3.69 -12.50
C ARG A 53 -6.59 4.34 -13.60
N LYS A 54 -7.53 3.59 -14.19
CA LYS A 54 -8.45 4.11 -15.21
C LYS A 54 -9.53 5.01 -14.59
N GLN A 55 -9.92 4.72 -13.36
CA GLN A 55 -11.04 5.37 -12.68
C GLN A 55 -10.58 6.39 -11.62
N GLN A 56 -9.42 7.03 -11.79
CA GLN A 56 -8.94 8.09 -10.89
C GLN A 56 -8.93 7.67 -9.40
N PHE A 57 -8.44 6.46 -9.14
CA PHE A 57 -8.35 5.80 -7.85
C PHE A 57 -9.65 5.14 -7.32
N HIS A 58 -10.77 5.24 -8.06
CA HIS A 58 -12.02 4.55 -7.73
C HIS A 58 -12.00 3.06 -8.13
N ASP A 59 -12.81 2.22 -7.50
CA ASP A 59 -13.04 0.84 -7.97
C ASP A 59 -14.49 0.39 -7.75
N ASP A 60 -15.21 0.22 -8.85
CA ASP A 60 -16.64 -0.15 -8.86
C ASP A 60 -16.94 -1.52 -8.23
N CYS A 61 -15.96 -2.43 -8.12
CA CYS A 61 -16.24 -3.72 -7.45
C CYS A 61 -16.73 -3.54 -6.01
N TYR A 62 -16.29 -2.47 -5.33
CA TYR A 62 -16.73 -2.17 -3.97
C TYR A 62 -18.16 -1.63 -3.87
N VAL A 63 -18.71 -1.13 -4.98
CA VAL A 63 -20.12 -0.76 -5.12
C VAL A 63 -20.96 -2.02 -5.31
N GLU A 64 -20.50 -2.92 -6.19
CA GLU A 64 -21.13 -4.23 -6.44
C GLU A 64 -21.06 -5.17 -5.23
N GLY A 65 -20.08 -4.98 -4.34
CA GLY A 65 -19.92 -5.75 -3.12
C GLY A 65 -19.64 -7.22 -3.40
N VAL A 66 -20.24 -8.12 -2.60
CA VAL A 66 -20.02 -9.58 -2.72
C VAL A 66 -20.53 -10.19 -4.03
N GLY A 67 -21.31 -9.44 -4.82
CA GLY A 67 -21.68 -9.81 -6.18
C GLY A 67 -20.49 -9.81 -7.13
N ASN A 68 -19.49 -8.95 -6.88
CA ASN A 68 -18.25 -8.93 -7.64
C ASN A 68 -17.27 -9.98 -7.11
N TRP A 69 -16.67 -10.75 -8.02
CA TRP A 69 -15.76 -11.82 -7.65
C TRP A 69 -14.47 -11.32 -6.97
N ARG A 70 -13.99 -10.10 -7.29
CA ARG A 70 -12.77 -9.52 -6.70
C ARG A 70 -12.98 -9.16 -5.24
N THR A 71 -14.09 -8.49 -4.93
CA THR A 71 -14.49 -8.18 -3.55
C THR A 71 -14.75 -9.46 -2.75
N LYS A 72 -15.41 -10.45 -3.35
CA LYS A 72 -15.59 -11.77 -2.73
C LYS A 72 -14.24 -12.46 -2.45
N ASN A 73 -13.30 -12.39 -3.39
CA ASN A 73 -11.97 -12.98 -3.24
C ASN A 73 -11.18 -12.32 -2.10
N GLU A 74 -11.23 -10.99 -2.00
CA GLU A 74 -10.62 -10.23 -0.90
C GLU A 74 -11.20 -10.65 0.45
N LEU A 75 -12.53 -10.66 0.60
CA LEU A 75 -13.20 -11.03 1.85
C LEU A 75 -12.89 -12.46 2.28
N ILE A 76 -12.92 -13.43 1.34
CA ILE A 76 -12.56 -14.82 1.64
C ILE A 76 -11.09 -14.92 2.05
N SER A 77 -10.19 -14.25 1.34
CA SER A 77 -8.75 -14.28 1.65
C SER A 77 -8.47 -13.70 3.04
N LEU A 78 -9.11 -12.57 3.39
CA LEU A 78 -9.00 -11.95 4.71
C LEU A 78 -9.59 -12.83 5.81
N ALA A 79 -10.73 -13.48 5.57
CA ALA A 79 -11.32 -14.41 6.52
C ALA A 79 -10.41 -15.62 6.79
N VAL A 80 -9.79 -16.18 5.75
CA VAL A 80 -8.84 -17.28 5.87
C VAL A 80 -7.61 -16.85 6.67
N VAL A 81 -6.99 -15.72 6.32
CA VAL A 81 -5.81 -15.21 7.06
C VAL A 81 -6.17 -14.92 8.51
N ALA A 82 -7.27 -14.20 8.78
CA ALA A 82 -7.69 -13.89 10.13
C ALA A 82 -7.92 -15.15 10.97
N THR A 83 -8.58 -16.16 10.40
CA THR A 83 -8.85 -17.44 11.08
C THR A 83 -7.56 -18.18 11.38
N VAL A 84 -6.67 -18.36 10.38
CA VAL A 84 -5.42 -19.11 10.54
C VAL A 84 -4.49 -18.38 11.53
N SER A 85 -4.27 -17.08 11.36
CA SER A 85 -3.44 -16.30 12.28
C SER A 85 -4.02 -16.27 13.69
N SER A 86 -5.35 -16.13 13.84
CA SER A 86 -6.00 -16.19 15.15
C SER A 86 -5.79 -17.55 15.81
N ALA A 87 -5.96 -18.66 15.09
CA ALA A 87 -5.75 -20.01 15.61
C ALA A 87 -4.28 -20.24 16.04
N ILE A 88 -3.32 -19.77 15.25
CA ILE A 88 -1.89 -19.83 15.58
C ILE A 88 -1.58 -19.03 16.85
N PHE A 89 -2.14 -17.83 16.99
CA PHE A 89 -1.84 -16.96 18.12
C PHE A 89 -2.59 -17.31 19.40
N TYR A 90 -3.76 -17.95 19.30
CA TYR A 90 -4.66 -18.17 20.44
C TYR A 90 -3.99 -18.87 21.63
N PRO A 91 -3.17 -19.94 21.46
CA PRO A 91 -2.49 -20.60 22.58
C PRO A 91 -1.49 -19.70 23.31
N PHE A 92 -0.88 -18.74 22.63
CA PHE A 92 0.20 -17.90 23.16
C PHE A 92 -0.29 -16.53 23.64
N SER A 93 -1.28 -15.96 22.95
CA SER A 93 -1.77 -14.62 23.18
C SER A 93 -3.16 -14.41 22.59
N LYS A 94 -4.17 -14.43 23.45
CA LYS A 94 -5.55 -14.03 23.11
C LYS A 94 -5.62 -12.61 22.53
N GLY A 95 -4.69 -11.72 22.93
CA GLY A 95 -4.59 -10.36 22.40
C GLY A 95 -4.16 -10.35 20.93
N MET A 96 -3.17 -11.17 20.57
CA MET A 96 -2.74 -11.29 19.16
C MET A 96 -3.80 -11.98 18.30
N ALA A 97 -4.50 -12.98 18.85
CA ALA A 97 -5.62 -13.61 18.17
C ALA A 97 -6.73 -12.60 17.84
N LEU A 98 -7.09 -11.73 18.79
CA LEU A 98 -8.02 -10.62 18.55
C LEU A 98 -7.47 -9.61 17.53
N ALA A 99 -6.17 -9.30 17.59
CA ALA A 99 -5.54 -8.38 16.65
C ALA A 99 -5.59 -8.89 15.20
N ALA A 100 -5.55 -10.20 14.96
CA ALA A 100 -5.69 -10.77 13.62
C ALA A 100 -7.06 -10.44 13.00
N TRP A 101 -8.14 -10.65 13.75
CA TRP A 101 -9.50 -10.30 13.30
C TRP A 101 -9.68 -8.80 13.14
N TYR A 102 -9.22 -8.01 14.12
CA TYR A 102 -9.27 -6.56 14.03
C TYR A 102 -8.54 -6.04 12.78
N SER A 103 -7.33 -6.55 12.51
CA SER A 103 -6.50 -6.07 11.41
C SER A 103 -7.09 -6.44 10.06
N ALA A 104 -7.66 -7.65 9.90
CA ALA A 104 -8.34 -8.04 8.67
C ALA A 104 -9.58 -7.18 8.38
N GLY A 105 -10.41 -6.92 9.41
CA GLY A 105 -11.57 -6.04 9.29
C GLY A 105 -11.17 -4.58 8.99
N ASN A 106 -10.14 -4.08 9.68
CA ASN A 106 -9.61 -2.73 9.45
C ASN A 106 -9.00 -2.59 8.05
N TYR A 107 -8.26 -3.60 7.57
CA TYR A 107 -7.73 -3.63 6.21
C TYR A 107 -8.86 -3.49 5.20
N TYR A 108 -9.88 -4.37 5.26
CA TYR A 108 -10.99 -4.31 4.31
C TYR A 108 -11.71 -2.97 4.36
N TYR A 109 -12.00 -2.46 5.56
CA TYR A 109 -12.68 -1.18 5.72
C TYR A 109 -11.88 -0.03 5.10
N ILE A 110 -10.59 0.08 5.42
CA ILE A 110 -9.72 1.15 4.92
C ILE A 110 -9.52 1.02 3.42
N HIS A 111 -9.27 -0.19 2.92
CA HIS A 111 -9.05 -0.45 1.50
C HIS A 111 -10.30 -0.11 0.67
N ARG A 112 -11.45 -0.68 1.05
CA ARG A 112 -12.74 -0.38 0.42
C ARG A 112 -13.04 1.11 0.45
N ARG A 113 -12.91 1.75 1.61
CA ARG A 113 -13.18 3.18 1.76
C ARG A 113 -12.26 4.03 0.89
N ALA A 114 -10.98 3.65 0.78
CA ALA A 114 -10.03 4.39 -0.02
C ALA A 114 -10.45 4.49 -1.49
N HIS A 115 -11.00 3.39 -2.02
CA HIS A 115 -11.44 3.30 -3.41
C HIS A 115 -12.88 3.77 -3.64
N LEU A 116 -13.68 3.98 -2.59
CA LEU A 116 -14.98 4.65 -2.70
C LEU A 116 -14.90 6.16 -2.42
N GLU A 117 -13.91 6.59 -1.65
CA GLU A 117 -13.65 7.99 -1.29
C GLU A 117 -12.18 8.39 -1.61
N PRO A 118 -11.79 8.54 -2.89
CA PRO A 118 -10.40 8.85 -3.27
C PRO A 118 -9.81 10.09 -2.58
N ASP A 119 -10.60 11.13 -2.39
CA ASP A 119 -10.15 12.35 -1.69
C ASP A 119 -9.87 12.12 -0.20
N TRP A 120 -10.62 11.22 0.43
CA TRP A 120 -10.30 10.77 1.78
C TRP A 120 -8.99 9.99 1.78
N ALA A 121 -8.77 9.11 0.80
CA ALA A 121 -7.57 8.29 0.70
C ALA A 121 -6.30 9.15 0.54
N LYS A 122 -6.31 10.10 -0.39
CA LYS A 122 -5.20 11.05 -0.61
C LYS A 122 -4.79 11.76 0.67
N ARG A 123 -5.75 12.13 1.52
CA ARG A 123 -5.46 12.84 2.78
C ARG A 123 -5.09 11.92 3.95
N LYS A 124 -5.60 10.68 3.98
CA LYS A 124 -5.50 9.79 5.15
C LYS A 124 -4.48 8.69 5.01
N ILE A 125 -4.34 8.15 3.81
CA ILE A 125 -3.45 7.06 3.48
C ILE A 125 -2.72 7.36 2.15
N PRO A 126 -2.04 8.51 2.02
CA PRO A 126 -1.43 8.93 0.75
C PRO A 126 -0.43 7.91 0.19
N TRP A 127 0.21 7.10 1.05
CA TRP A 127 1.07 6.00 0.62
C TRP A 127 0.32 4.93 -0.20
N HIS A 128 -0.94 4.62 0.13
CA HIS A 128 -1.78 3.70 -0.65
C HIS A 128 -2.22 4.37 -1.95
N TYR A 129 -2.47 5.69 -1.93
CA TYR A 129 -2.69 6.43 -3.16
C TYR A 129 -1.47 6.36 -4.08
N ASP A 130 -0.27 6.63 -3.55
CA ASP A 130 0.99 6.47 -4.26
C ASP A 130 1.15 5.06 -4.81
N HIS A 131 0.82 4.01 -4.05
CA HIS A 131 0.92 2.62 -4.49
C HIS A 131 0.23 2.37 -5.84
N HIS A 132 -0.99 2.90 -6.02
CA HIS A 132 -1.72 2.73 -7.28
C HIS A 132 -1.31 3.72 -8.35
N MET A 133 -1.12 4.99 -7.98
CA MET A 133 -1.09 6.10 -8.93
C MET A 133 0.32 6.52 -9.33
N ASN A 134 1.33 6.09 -8.59
CA ASN A 134 2.73 6.33 -8.93
C ASN A 134 3.14 5.53 -10.19
N SER A 135 4.23 5.97 -10.84
CA SER A 135 4.90 5.24 -11.91
C SER A 135 5.58 3.97 -11.39
N ASN A 136 6.07 3.97 -10.16
CA ASN A 136 6.59 2.78 -9.49
C ASN A 136 5.47 2.02 -8.76
N GLN A 137 5.02 0.91 -9.36
CA GLN A 137 4.03 0.01 -8.76
C GLN A 137 4.64 -1.03 -7.81
N ASP A 138 5.97 -1.14 -7.77
CA ASP A 138 6.71 -2.05 -6.89
C ASP A 138 7.20 -1.33 -5.61
N ALA A 139 6.32 -0.54 -4.99
CA ALA A 139 6.59 0.26 -3.79
C ALA A 139 5.30 0.52 -2.99
N ASN A 140 5.43 0.99 -1.75
CA ASN A 140 4.30 1.35 -0.87
C ASN A 140 3.31 0.18 -0.66
N TRP A 141 3.80 -0.94 -0.15
CA TRP A 141 3.05 -2.18 -0.01
C TRP A 141 2.05 -2.19 1.15
N CYS A 142 2.16 -1.30 2.13
CA CYS A 142 1.18 -1.22 3.18
C CYS A 142 -0.02 -0.38 2.73
N VAL A 143 -1.23 -0.83 3.03
CA VAL A 143 -2.51 -0.13 2.88
C VAL A 143 -2.86 0.64 4.15
N THR A 144 -2.82 0.00 5.32
CA THR A 144 -3.41 0.55 6.56
C THR A 144 -2.51 1.55 7.27
N LYS A 145 -1.20 1.26 7.31
CA LYS A 145 -0.15 2.09 7.93
C LYS A 145 1.17 1.89 7.18
N PRO A 146 1.97 2.94 6.90
CA PRO A 146 3.17 2.80 6.09
C PRO A 146 4.38 2.23 6.85
N TRP A 147 4.19 1.62 8.03
CA TRP A 147 5.29 1.32 8.95
C TRP A 147 6.31 0.37 8.31
N PHE A 148 5.86 -0.73 7.74
CA PHE A 148 6.77 -1.67 7.08
C PHE A 148 7.27 -1.17 5.73
N ASP A 149 6.63 -0.19 5.11
CA ASP A 149 7.23 0.51 3.97
C ASP A 149 8.44 1.35 4.36
N TYR A 150 8.40 1.99 5.53
CA TYR A 150 9.57 2.66 6.07
C TYR A 150 10.64 1.65 6.50
N VAL A 151 10.28 0.66 7.31
CA VAL A 151 11.22 -0.34 7.83
C VAL A 151 11.94 -1.09 6.72
N MET A 152 11.23 -1.44 5.65
CA MET A 152 11.78 -2.19 4.51
C MET A 152 12.30 -1.29 3.39
N GLY A 153 12.27 0.04 3.56
CA GLY A 153 12.78 1.00 2.57
C GLY A 153 12.02 1.00 1.23
N THR A 154 10.72 0.69 1.26
CA THR A 154 9.81 0.66 0.10
C THR A 154 8.83 1.83 0.06
N ARG A 155 8.88 2.77 1.02
CA ARG A 155 8.13 4.03 0.93
C ARG A 155 8.71 4.91 -0.19
N VAL A 156 7.94 5.14 -1.25
CA VAL A 156 8.26 6.01 -2.40
C VAL A 156 7.16 7.06 -2.57
N VAL A 157 7.50 8.31 -2.28
CA VAL A 157 6.61 9.47 -2.32
C VAL A 157 6.57 10.07 -3.73
N SER A 158 5.37 10.28 -4.29
CA SER A 158 5.24 10.86 -5.64
C SER A 158 5.33 12.39 -5.67
N SER A 159 4.84 13.06 -4.64
CA SER A 159 4.75 14.52 -4.57
C SER A 159 4.65 15.00 -3.12
N ALA A 160 4.98 16.26 -2.87
CA ALA A 160 5.06 16.78 -1.50
C ALA A 160 3.71 16.78 -0.77
N ASP A 161 2.61 16.97 -1.51
CA ASP A 161 1.24 16.90 -1.01
C ASP A 161 0.77 15.46 -0.70
N LEU A 162 1.41 14.45 -1.31
CA LEU A 162 1.19 13.03 -1.04
C LEU A 162 2.19 12.44 -0.03
N LYS A 163 2.91 13.28 0.72
CA LYS A 163 3.67 12.84 1.89
C LYS A 163 2.82 12.93 3.14
N GLU A 164 2.72 11.82 3.86
CA GLU A 164 2.09 11.76 5.18
C GLU A 164 2.79 12.70 6.18
N GLN A 165 2.00 13.25 7.11
CA GLN A 165 2.51 14.20 8.13
C GLN A 165 3.62 13.61 9.00
N ASN A 166 3.58 12.29 9.23
CA ASN A 166 4.59 11.53 9.97
C ASN A 166 4.53 10.03 9.63
N PRO A 167 5.62 9.28 9.85
CA PRO A 167 5.72 7.86 9.52
C PRO A 167 4.76 6.93 10.28
N LEU A 168 4.11 7.38 11.37
CA LEU A 168 3.11 6.56 12.05
C LEU A 168 1.78 6.51 11.28
N GLY A 169 1.58 7.35 10.27
CA GLY A 169 0.34 7.38 9.48
C GLY A 169 -0.89 7.72 10.33
N ILE A 170 -0.72 8.55 11.36
CA ILE A 170 -1.80 9.06 12.22
C ILE A 170 -1.70 10.58 12.34
N ARG A 171 -2.81 11.25 12.66
CA ARG A 171 -2.81 12.69 12.86
C ARG A 171 -2.12 13.02 14.18
N LEU A 172 -1.06 13.82 14.14
CA LEU A 172 -0.37 14.32 15.31
C LEU A 172 -0.30 15.85 15.28
N PRO A 173 -0.22 16.52 16.45
CA PRO A 173 0.19 17.91 16.51
C PRO A 173 1.54 18.12 15.80
N THR A 174 1.70 19.19 15.03
CA THR A 174 2.91 19.45 14.23
C THR A 174 4.19 19.46 15.07
N VAL A 175 4.09 19.90 16.33
CA VAL A 175 5.19 19.91 17.32
C VAL A 175 5.70 18.51 17.65
N LEU A 176 4.87 17.47 17.52
CA LEU A 176 5.26 16.06 17.70
C LEU A 176 5.61 15.39 16.37
N ALA A 177 4.87 15.71 15.31
CA ALA A 177 5.04 15.09 14.00
C ALA A 177 6.43 15.38 13.39
N ARG A 178 6.91 16.62 13.48
CA ARG A 178 8.20 17.04 12.91
C ARG A 178 9.41 16.31 13.51
N PRO A 179 9.65 16.33 14.84
CA PRO A 179 10.81 15.65 15.41
C PRO A 179 10.75 14.14 15.19
N LEU A 180 9.56 13.54 15.31
CA LEU A 180 9.37 12.12 15.01
C LEU A 180 9.79 11.78 13.58
N SER A 181 9.32 12.55 12.60
CA SER A 181 9.65 12.33 11.19
C SER A 181 11.16 12.49 10.96
N GLN A 182 11.78 13.50 11.55
CA GLN A 182 13.23 13.72 11.45
C GLN A 182 14.05 12.56 12.03
N VAL A 183 13.62 11.98 13.16
CA VAL A 183 14.32 10.85 13.78
C VAL A 183 14.14 9.58 12.96
N VAL A 184 12.90 9.27 12.56
CA VAL A 184 12.59 8.05 11.81
C VAL A 184 13.24 8.10 10.43
N GLU A 185 13.16 9.22 9.70
CA GLU A 185 13.73 9.32 8.34
C GLU A 185 15.26 9.30 8.30
N LYS A 186 15.94 9.54 9.42
CA LYS A 186 17.40 9.31 9.52
C LYS A 186 17.76 7.82 9.47
N ILE A 187 16.88 6.96 9.99
CA ILE A 187 17.11 5.51 10.08
C ILE A 187 16.44 4.79 8.90
N PHE A 188 15.22 5.21 8.58
CA PHE A 188 14.35 4.66 7.55
C PHE A 188 13.91 5.78 6.61
N PRO A 189 14.78 6.25 5.69
CA PRO A 189 14.43 7.34 4.78
C PRO A 189 13.34 6.92 3.77
N ALA A 190 12.36 7.78 3.56
CA ALA A 190 11.46 7.66 2.41
C ALA A 190 12.18 8.07 1.13
N LYS A 191 11.89 7.37 0.04
CA LYS A 191 12.39 7.70 -1.30
C LYS A 191 11.41 8.63 -2.02
N TRP A 192 11.88 9.34 -3.02
CA TRP A 192 11.06 10.15 -3.91
C TRP A 192 11.12 9.58 -5.31
N VAL A 193 10.04 9.73 -6.07
CA VAL A 193 10.07 9.44 -7.51
C VAL A 193 11.07 10.40 -8.16
N GLU A 194 12.03 9.86 -8.90
CA GLU A 194 12.90 10.68 -9.74
C GLU A 194 12.01 11.45 -10.73
N LYS A 195 12.08 12.79 -10.71
CA LYS A 195 11.55 13.58 -11.82
C LYS A 195 12.37 13.17 -13.03
N LYS A 196 11.80 12.34 -13.92
CA LYS A 196 12.33 12.20 -15.27
C LYS A 196 12.33 13.60 -15.85
N GLU A 197 13.51 14.20 -16.03
CA GLU A 197 13.64 15.37 -16.88
C GLU A 197 12.94 15.02 -18.18
N GLN A 198 12.04 15.90 -18.63
CA GLN A 198 11.35 15.69 -19.90
C GLN A 198 12.42 15.40 -20.96
N PRO A 199 12.31 14.32 -21.76
CA PRO A 199 13.24 14.14 -22.86
C PRO A 199 13.16 15.39 -23.71
N LYS A 200 14.28 16.13 -23.82
CA LYS A 200 14.37 17.27 -24.73
C LYS A 200 13.91 16.78 -26.09
N LEU A 201 12.76 17.30 -26.53
CA LEU A 201 12.25 17.01 -27.86
C LEU A 201 13.34 17.43 -28.85
N VAL A 202 13.61 16.55 -29.83
CA VAL A 202 14.64 16.72 -30.87
C VAL A 202 14.37 17.96 -31.74
N SER A 203 13.24 18.67 -31.55
CA SER A 203 12.88 19.91 -32.23
C SER A 203 13.76 21.12 -31.89
N ASP A 204 14.57 21.07 -30.84
CA ASP A 204 15.42 22.21 -30.45
C ASP A 204 16.83 22.17 -31.08
N VAL A 205 17.16 21.12 -31.85
CA VAL A 205 18.47 21.00 -32.54
C VAL A 205 18.42 21.61 -33.95
N SER A 206 17.26 21.69 -34.59
CA SER A 206 17.14 22.23 -35.96
C SER A 206 17.08 23.76 -36.04
N ALA A 207 17.08 24.48 -34.90
CA ALA A 207 17.10 25.95 -34.89
C ALA A 207 18.51 26.55 -34.94
N ILE A 208 19.57 25.73 -34.85
CA ILE A 208 20.96 26.21 -34.77
C ILE A 208 21.73 25.99 -36.08
N GLU A 209 21.24 25.13 -36.99
CA GLU A 209 21.93 24.83 -38.27
C GLU A 209 21.36 25.59 -39.49
N GLY A 210 20.43 26.52 -39.30
CA GLY A 210 19.81 27.28 -40.40
C GLY A 210 20.28 28.73 -40.57
N ALA A 211 21.29 29.16 -39.81
CA ALA A 211 21.83 30.53 -39.87
C ALA A 211 23.35 30.51 -40.08
N ALA A 212 23.78 30.09 -41.27
CA ALA A 212 25.09 30.40 -41.84
C ALA A 212 25.00 30.32 -43.37
#